data_AF-A0A2D9C9I2-F1
#
_entry.id   AF-A0A2D9C9I2-F1
#
_cell.length_a   1.000
_cell.length_b   1.000
_cell.length_c   1.000
_cell.angle_alpha   90.00
_cell.angle_beta   90.00
_cell.angle_gamma   90.00
#
_symmetry.space_group_name_H-M   'P 1'
#
loop_
_entity.id
_entity.type
_entity.pdbx_description
1 polymer ?
#
loop_
_entity_poly.entity_id
_entity_poly.type
_entity_poly.pdbx_seq_one_letter_code
_entity_poly.pdbx_strand_id
1 'polypeptide(L)'
;MAEIDDLSFETDEVTAAESDTDSIFESKSSVVSFVEERYNRAETARFADETRWLRAYRNYRGLYSSDVQFTDTEKSRIFVKVTKTKTLAAYGQIADVLLGNNKFPLTVNPSVLPDGVAESVHINIDPNAEAAGDALRGVTEDTPPKPFVIGPDTVLQPGDTMTTLKDRLGPLQNKLEPVSDKIIEGDGTTPTTVTFHPAMVAAKKMEKKIHDQLAESGASVHLRSMAFEMALLGTGVMKGPFAVDKEYPNWGAEGEYDPLIKTVPEVNHVSLWDFYPDPEATSMEDAEYVVERHRMSRTQIRDLKTRPYFIESALQTAIDRGPDYEQKYWERSMEDDDTQPTSERWQVLEFWGYCDLKILEENGINVPSEYKDLDEANCNIWVCNGEVIRFVMNPFKPAHIPYYAVPYEHNPYSFFGVGIAENMDDTQTLMNGFMRMAIDNAALSGNLIIEVDETNLVPGQDMSVYPGKVFRRQGGAPGQAIFGTKFPNVAGENMQLFDKARVLADESTGFPSLHMVKQVYQALVGPQAEFLCSCLL
;
A
#
# COMPACT_ATOMS: atom_id res chain seq x y z
N MET A 1 -29.94 -28.47 -12.80
CA MET A 1 -28.68 -29.21 -12.72
C MET A 1 -28.05 -29.16 -14.10
N ALA A 2 -27.23 -28.14 -14.32
CA ALA A 2 -26.31 -28.03 -15.43
C ALA A 2 -24.98 -27.70 -14.75
N GLU A 3 -23.98 -28.54 -15.00
CA GLU A 3 -22.61 -28.38 -14.51
C GLU A 3 -22.15 -26.96 -14.84
N ILE A 4 -21.93 -26.18 -13.79
CA ILE A 4 -21.18 -24.94 -13.88
C ILE A 4 -19.76 -25.43 -14.01
N ASP A 5 -19.24 -25.35 -15.23
CA ASP A 5 -17.83 -25.48 -15.53
C ASP A 5 -17.10 -24.51 -14.59
N ASP A 6 -16.43 -25.10 -13.60
CA ASP A 6 -15.61 -24.40 -12.64
C ASP A 6 -14.54 -23.71 -13.48
N LEU A 7 -14.64 -22.39 -13.62
CA LEU A 7 -13.51 -21.56 -14.04
C LEU A 7 -12.50 -21.59 -12.89
N SER A 8 -11.89 -22.75 -12.68
CA SER A 8 -10.67 -22.89 -11.92
C SER A 8 -9.66 -21.98 -12.60
N PHE A 9 -9.07 -21.08 -11.83
CA PHE A 9 -7.87 -20.34 -12.25
C PHE A 9 -6.63 -21.26 -12.22
N GLU A 10 -6.84 -22.57 -12.30
CA GLU A 10 -5.83 -23.56 -12.58
C GLU A 10 -5.66 -23.60 -14.10
N THR A 11 -4.79 -22.73 -14.61
CA THR A 11 -4.23 -22.99 -15.94
C THR A 11 -3.45 -24.29 -15.87
N ASP A 12 -3.78 -25.27 -16.71
CA ASP A 12 -3.02 -26.51 -16.96
C ASP A 12 -1.53 -26.25 -17.38
N GLU A 13 -1.09 -25.00 -17.47
CA GLU A 13 0.25 -24.57 -17.90
C GLU A 13 1.22 -24.23 -16.74
N VAL A 14 0.81 -24.31 -15.47
CA VAL A 14 1.72 -23.99 -14.34
C VAL A 14 2.65 -25.15 -14.06
N THR A 15 3.95 -24.93 -14.28
CA THR A 15 4.98 -25.92 -13.93
C THR A 15 5.54 -25.63 -12.55
N ALA A 16 5.47 -26.63 -11.68
CA ALA A 16 6.00 -26.59 -10.32
C ALA A 16 6.80 -27.87 -10.00
N ALA A 17 7.66 -27.81 -9.00
CA ALA A 17 8.34 -28.99 -8.48
C ALA A 17 7.35 -29.81 -7.60
N GLU A 18 7.08 -31.07 -7.97
CA GLU A 18 6.02 -31.87 -7.36
C GLU A 18 6.47 -32.83 -6.23
N SER A 19 7.76 -33.22 -6.11
CA SER A 19 8.18 -34.16 -5.05
C SER A 19 9.70 -34.25 -4.77
N ASP A 20 10.04 -34.88 -3.63
CA ASP A 20 11.40 -35.15 -3.15
C ASP A 20 12.25 -36.09 -4.03
N THR A 21 11.66 -36.71 -5.06
CA THR A 21 12.30 -37.82 -5.80
C THR A 21 12.89 -37.45 -7.15
N ASP A 22 12.76 -36.21 -7.58
CA ASP A 22 13.46 -35.72 -8.77
C ASP A 22 14.91 -35.36 -8.43
N SER A 23 15.80 -35.40 -9.42
CA SER A 23 17.25 -35.07 -9.35
C SER A 23 17.59 -33.65 -8.86
N ILE A 24 16.64 -32.96 -8.24
CA ILE A 24 16.65 -31.62 -7.63
C ILE A 24 17.53 -31.55 -6.36
N PHE A 25 17.87 -32.69 -5.72
CA PHE A 25 18.47 -32.69 -4.38
C PHE A 25 19.98 -32.44 -4.30
N GLU A 26 20.77 -32.70 -5.36
CA GLU A 26 22.18 -32.30 -5.37
C GLU A 26 22.36 -30.78 -5.54
N SER A 27 21.32 -30.09 -5.96
CA SER A 27 21.37 -28.72 -6.47
C SER A 27 20.56 -27.71 -5.66
N LYS A 28 19.76 -28.14 -4.67
CA LYS A 28 19.14 -27.28 -3.64
C LYS A 28 20.07 -26.18 -3.09
N SER A 29 21.35 -26.50 -2.88
CA SER A 29 22.34 -25.54 -2.40
C SER A 29 22.54 -24.36 -3.36
N SER A 30 22.43 -24.57 -4.67
CA SER A 30 22.69 -23.55 -5.69
C SER A 30 21.52 -22.56 -5.81
N VAL A 31 20.26 -23.03 -5.86
CA VAL A 31 19.08 -22.14 -5.84
C VAL A 31 18.99 -21.31 -4.57
N VAL A 32 19.21 -21.94 -3.41
CA VAL A 32 19.23 -21.24 -2.12
C VAL A 32 20.31 -20.16 -2.13
N SER A 33 21.53 -20.50 -2.58
CA SER A 33 22.63 -19.54 -2.68
C SER A 33 22.30 -18.38 -3.64
N PHE A 34 21.62 -18.65 -4.75
CA PHE A 34 21.19 -17.62 -5.70
C PHE A 34 20.19 -16.64 -5.07
N VAL A 35 19.15 -17.14 -4.40
CA VAL A 35 18.16 -16.28 -3.72
C VAL A 35 18.81 -15.50 -2.59
N GLU A 36 19.67 -16.13 -1.78
CA GLU A 36 20.43 -15.47 -0.72
C GLU A 36 21.39 -14.41 -1.25
N GLU A 37 22.07 -14.67 -2.38
CA GLU A 37 22.96 -13.69 -3.03
C GLU A 37 22.17 -12.45 -3.47
N ARG A 38 21.03 -12.65 -4.16
CA ARG A 38 20.14 -11.57 -4.62
C ARG A 38 19.59 -10.77 -3.44
N TYR A 39 19.15 -11.46 -2.40
CA TYR A 39 18.70 -10.85 -1.16
C TYR A 39 19.81 -10.02 -0.48
N ASN A 40 21.02 -10.57 -0.33
CA ASN A 40 22.15 -9.89 0.31
C ASN A 40 22.63 -8.67 -0.50
N ARG A 41 22.61 -8.76 -1.83
CA ARG A 41 22.91 -7.63 -2.72
C ARG A 41 21.90 -6.50 -2.52
N ALA A 42 20.61 -6.83 -2.51
CA ALA A 42 19.54 -5.87 -2.28
C ALA A 42 19.58 -5.27 -0.87
N GLU A 43 19.83 -6.08 0.16
CA GLU A 43 19.99 -5.62 1.55
C GLU A 43 21.15 -4.62 1.68
N THR A 44 22.30 -4.92 1.05
CA THR A 44 23.49 -4.05 1.14
C THR A 44 23.24 -2.70 0.46
N ALA A 45 22.61 -2.70 -0.71
CA ALA A 45 22.33 -1.46 -1.46
C ALA A 45 21.32 -0.55 -0.73
N ARG A 46 20.30 -1.14 -0.11
CA ARG A 46 19.22 -0.43 0.58
C ARG A 46 19.67 0.26 1.88
N PHE A 47 20.84 -0.08 2.43
CA PHE A 47 21.31 0.43 3.72
C PHE A 47 21.29 1.98 3.84
N ALA A 48 21.62 2.69 2.75
CA ALA A 48 21.55 4.14 2.71
C ALA A 48 20.11 4.67 2.86
N ASP A 49 19.16 4.02 2.18
CA ASP A 49 17.74 4.36 2.24
C ASP A 49 17.11 3.96 3.59
N GLU A 50 17.48 2.81 4.15
CA GLU A 50 17.05 2.40 5.50
C GLU A 50 17.46 3.42 6.57
N THR A 51 18.65 4.02 6.44
CA THR A 51 19.11 5.08 7.34
C THR A 51 18.23 6.33 7.22
N ARG A 52 17.83 6.71 6.00
CA ARG A 52 16.90 7.82 5.74
C ARG A 52 15.52 7.52 6.35
N TRP A 53 15.02 6.31 6.14
CA TRP A 53 13.73 5.85 6.69
C TRP A 53 13.71 5.81 8.21
N LEU A 54 14.79 5.36 8.86
CA LEU A 54 14.92 5.38 10.31
C LEU A 54 14.89 6.81 10.86
N ARG A 55 15.57 7.76 10.20
CA ARG A 55 15.54 9.17 10.59
C ARG A 55 14.14 9.76 10.44
N ALA A 56 13.47 9.49 9.32
CA ALA A 56 12.07 9.87 9.09
C ALA A 56 11.13 9.29 10.16
N TYR A 57 11.27 8.00 10.49
CA TYR A 57 10.48 7.32 11.52
C TYR A 57 10.71 7.91 12.92
N ARG A 58 11.97 8.18 13.29
CA ARG A 58 12.31 8.84 14.57
C ARG A 58 11.69 10.23 14.66
N ASN A 59 11.78 11.05 13.61
CA ASN A 59 11.15 12.36 13.55
C ASN A 59 9.62 12.28 13.69
N TYR A 60 8.99 11.30 13.03
CA TYR A 60 7.55 11.04 13.15
C TYR A 60 7.16 10.63 14.58
N ARG A 61 7.96 9.78 15.24
CA ARG A 61 7.73 9.38 16.64
C ARG A 61 8.07 10.48 17.64
N GLY A 62 8.91 11.44 17.25
CA GLY A 62 9.47 12.47 18.12
C GLY A 62 10.57 11.94 19.03
N LEU A 63 11.37 11.02 18.50
CA LEU A 63 12.56 10.46 19.14
C LEU A 63 13.80 11.15 18.58
N TYR A 64 14.78 11.42 19.44
CA TYR A 64 16.07 11.95 19.00
C TYR A 64 16.95 10.82 18.46
N SER A 65 17.81 11.12 17.48
CA SER A 65 18.87 10.19 17.09
C SER A 65 19.81 9.95 18.28
N SER A 66 20.46 8.78 18.30
CA SER A 66 21.55 8.46 19.23
C SER A 66 22.71 9.47 19.17
N ASP A 67 22.84 10.18 18.05
CA ASP A 67 23.88 11.19 17.83
C ASP A 67 23.62 12.51 18.59
N VAL A 68 22.37 12.73 19.00
CA VAL A 68 22.00 13.94 19.76
C VAL A 68 22.38 13.74 21.22
N GLN A 69 23.57 14.23 21.58
CA GLN A 69 24.02 14.26 22.96
C GLN A 69 23.55 15.55 23.63
N PHE A 70 22.78 15.40 24.70
CA PHE A 70 22.39 16.51 25.55
C PHE A 70 23.52 16.79 26.54
N THR A 71 23.95 18.05 26.61
CA THR A 71 24.90 18.46 27.66
C THR A 71 24.18 18.60 29.00
N ASP A 72 24.92 18.49 30.12
CA ASP A 72 24.36 18.66 31.48
C ASP A 72 23.70 20.04 31.69
N THR A 73 24.04 21.02 30.85
CA THR A 73 23.49 22.38 30.87
C THR A 73 22.14 22.50 30.15
N GLU A 74 21.82 21.59 29.22
CA GLU A 74 20.57 21.58 28.47
C GLU A 74 19.48 20.85 29.27
N LYS A 75 18.61 21.62 29.92
CA LYS A 75 17.53 21.07 30.75
C LYS A 75 16.32 20.66 29.92
N SER A 76 16.04 21.38 28.83
CA SER A 76 14.91 21.09 27.96
C SER A 76 15.23 19.99 26.93
N ARG A 77 14.45 18.92 26.96
CA ARG A 77 14.49 17.80 26.00
C ARG A 77 13.21 17.69 25.17
N ILE A 78 12.49 18.81 25.01
CA ILE A 78 11.19 18.83 24.33
C ILE A 78 11.37 18.59 22.83
N PHE A 79 10.53 17.71 22.26
CA PHE A 79 10.43 17.46 20.83
C PHE A 79 9.03 17.86 20.36
N VAL A 80 8.94 18.81 19.43
CA VAL A 80 7.66 19.26 18.86
C VAL A 80 7.34 18.41 17.63
N LYS A 81 6.27 17.61 17.67
CA LYS A 81 5.97 16.62 16.61
C LYS A 81 5.25 17.22 15.40
N VAL A 82 5.88 18.18 14.72
CA VAL A 82 5.32 18.79 13.50
C VAL A 82 5.29 17.78 12.36
N THR A 83 6.35 16.98 12.21
CA THR A 83 6.43 15.89 11.23
C THR A 83 5.24 14.96 11.27
N LYS A 84 4.87 14.46 12.46
CA LYS A 84 3.70 13.60 12.62
C LYS A 84 2.44 14.21 12.03
N THR A 85 2.21 15.49 12.32
CA THR A 85 0.96 16.16 11.91
C THR A 85 0.90 16.34 10.40
N LYS A 86 2.04 16.65 9.77
CA LYS A 86 2.17 16.81 8.31
C LYS A 86 2.05 15.48 7.57
N THR A 87 2.74 14.44 8.03
CA THR A 87 2.63 13.09 7.44
C THR A 87 1.19 12.58 7.51
N LEU A 88 0.50 12.79 8.63
CA LEU A 88 -0.92 12.41 8.75
C LEU A 88 -1.84 13.24 7.85
N ALA A 89 -1.54 14.53 7.62
CA ALA A 89 -2.30 15.35 6.69
C ALA A 89 -2.12 14.88 5.24
N ALA A 90 -0.89 14.54 4.84
CA ALA A 90 -0.60 13.98 3.51
C ALA A 90 -1.29 12.63 3.31
N TYR A 91 -1.14 11.72 4.27
CA TYR A 91 -1.87 10.44 4.28
C TYR A 91 -3.38 10.65 4.20
N GLY A 92 -3.94 11.58 4.97
CA GLY A 92 -5.36 11.91 4.96
C GLY A 92 -5.84 12.38 3.58
N GLN A 93 -5.09 13.27 2.91
CA GLN A 93 -5.43 13.70 1.55
C GLN A 93 -5.39 12.56 0.54
N ILE A 94 -4.37 11.69 0.60
CA ILE A 94 -4.28 10.52 -0.28
C ILE A 94 -5.47 9.59 -0.04
N ALA A 95 -5.75 9.28 1.23
CA ALA A 95 -6.86 8.40 1.60
C ALA A 95 -8.23 9.00 1.20
N ASP A 96 -8.45 10.29 1.41
CA ASP A 96 -9.70 10.96 1.06
C ASP A 96 -9.92 11.02 -0.46
N VAL A 97 -8.85 11.26 -1.25
CA VAL A 97 -8.95 11.29 -2.72
C VAL A 97 -9.17 9.88 -3.29
N LEU A 98 -8.43 8.89 -2.80
CA LEU A 98 -8.53 7.52 -3.30
C LEU A 98 -9.79 6.79 -2.79
N LEU A 99 -10.23 7.06 -1.56
CA LEU A 99 -11.33 6.34 -0.90
C LEU A 99 -12.52 7.23 -0.55
N GLY A 100 -12.63 8.44 -1.13
CA GLY A 100 -13.66 9.43 -0.77
C GLY A 100 -15.12 8.96 -0.87
N ASN A 101 -15.38 7.91 -1.65
CA ASN A 101 -16.70 7.26 -1.76
C ASN A 101 -16.83 5.95 -0.97
N ASN A 102 -15.89 5.63 -0.07
CA ASN A 102 -15.75 4.33 0.60
C ASN A 102 -15.74 3.13 -0.36
N LYS A 103 -15.38 3.38 -1.62
CA LYS A 103 -15.24 2.37 -2.67
C LYS A 103 -13.84 2.46 -3.24
N PHE A 104 -13.33 1.32 -3.70
CA PHE A 104 -12.07 1.27 -4.40
C PHE A 104 -12.16 2.14 -5.67
N PRO A 105 -11.14 2.96 -6.01
CA PRO A 105 -11.21 3.88 -7.14
C PRO A 105 -10.95 3.15 -8.47
N LEU A 106 -11.90 2.33 -8.90
CA LEU A 106 -11.82 1.56 -10.15
C LEU A 106 -13.11 1.74 -10.97
N THR A 107 -12.94 1.91 -12.27
CA THR A 107 -14.04 1.89 -13.25
C THR A 107 -13.59 1.09 -14.47
N VAL A 108 -14.47 0.25 -15.00
CA VAL A 108 -14.19 -0.54 -16.21
C VAL A 108 -14.92 0.10 -17.38
N ASN A 109 -14.15 0.60 -18.34
CA ASN A 109 -14.72 1.14 -19.58
C ASN A 109 -15.00 0.00 -20.57
N PRO A 110 -16.09 0.08 -21.35
CA PRO A 110 -16.34 -0.89 -22.42
C PRO A 110 -15.19 -0.83 -23.43
N SER A 111 -14.65 -1.99 -23.81
CA SER A 111 -13.63 -2.07 -24.86
C SER A 111 -14.25 -1.77 -26.23
N VAL A 112 -13.44 -1.23 -27.14
CA VAL A 112 -13.76 -1.24 -28.57
C VAL A 112 -13.74 -2.69 -29.00
N LEU A 113 -14.89 -3.21 -29.40
CA LEU A 113 -15.12 -4.64 -29.62
C LEU A 113 -14.10 -5.22 -30.62
N PRO A 114 -13.53 -6.43 -30.36
CA PRO A 114 -13.00 -7.26 -31.43
C PRO A 114 -14.16 -7.66 -32.37
N ASP A 115 -13.86 -7.83 -33.65
CA ASP A 115 -14.81 -8.08 -34.75
C ASP A 115 -16.03 -8.93 -34.35
N GLY A 116 -17.24 -8.33 -34.49
CA GLY A 116 -18.48 -9.10 -34.63
C GLY A 116 -19.56 -8.94 -33.56
N VAL A 117 -19.43 -8.05 -32.57
CA VAL A 117 -20.52 -7.72 -31.63
C VAL A 117 -21.12 -6.35 -32.00
N ALA A 118 -22.45 -6.25 -32.05
CA ALA A 118 -23.13 -4.99 -32.38
C ALA A 118 -23.00 -3.98 -31.22
N GLU A 119 -22.68 -2.72 -31.55
CA GLU A 119 -22.46 -1.61 -30.61
C GLU A 119 -23.73 -1.23 -29.82
N SER A 120 -24.89 -1.40 -30.45
CA SER A 120 -26.20 -1.20 -29.83
C SER A 120 -27.25 -2.10 -30.47
N VAL A 121 -28.23 -2.46 -29.65
CA VAL A 121 -29.33 -3.35 -30.03
C VAL A 121 -30.61 -2.77 -29.43
N HIS A 122 -31.65 -2.53 -30.22
CA HIS A 122 -32.92 -2.01 -29.71
C HIS A 122 -34.06 -3.00 -29.88
N ILE A 123 -35.04 -2.93 -28.97
CA ILE A 123 -36.31 -3.65 -29.06
C ILE A 123 -37.40 -2.61 -29.32
N ASN A 124 -38.12 -2.77 -30.42
CA ASN A 124 -39.28 -1.93 -30.74
C ASN A 124 -40.55 -2.53 -30.08
N ILE A 125 -41.17 -1.78 -29.17
CA ILE A 125 -42.33 -2.23 -28.36
C ILE A 125 -43.63 -1.56 -28.83
N ASP A 126 -43.74 -1.23 -30.12
CA ASP A 126 -44.95 -0.60 -30.67
C ASP A 126 -45.79 -1.62 -31.48
N PRO A 127 -47.05 -1.93 -31.09
CA PRO A 127 -47.92 -2.87 -31.82
C PRO A 127 -48.31 -2.42 -33.25
N ASN A 128 -48.03 -1.16 -33.62
CA ASN A 128 -48.36 -0.59 -34.93
C ASN A 128 -47.14 -0.30 -35.83
N ALA A 129 -45.92 -0.62 -35.38
CA ALA A 129 -44.70 -0.29 -36.15
C ALA A 129 -44.37 -1.24 -37.31
N GLU A 130 -45.04 -2.39 -37.44
CA GLU A 130 -44.85 -3.28 -38.60
C GLU A 130 -45.41 -2.70 -39.92
N ALA A 131 -46.29 -1.69 -39.86
CA ALA A 131 -46.95 -1.13 -41.05
C ALA A 131 -46.40 0.23 -41.50
N ALA A 132 -45.41 0.82 -40.80
CA ALA A 132 -44.94 2.19 -41.06
C ALA A 132 -43.43 2.29 -41.41
N GLY A 133 -42.74 1.15 -41.60
CA GLY A 133 -41.30 1.11 -41.90
C GLY A 133 -40.92 1.40 -43.36
N ASP A 134 -41.84 1.25 -44.32
CA ASP A 134 -41.52 1.37 -45.75
C ASP A 134 -41.67 2.79 -46.32
N ALA A 135 -42.38 3.70 -45.63
CA ALA A 135 -42.70 5.02 -46.17
C ALA A 135 -41.73 6.15 -45.75
N LEU A 136 -40.82 5.89 -44.80
CA LEU A 136 -39.91 6.90 -44.23
C LEU A 136 -38.42 6.68 -44.55
N ARG A 137 -38.07 5.61 -45.28
CA ARG A 137 -36.68 5.30 -45.68
C ARG A 137 -36.07 6.28 -46.68
N GLY A 138 -36.87 7.13 -47.34
CA GLY A 138 -36.39 7.97 -48.45
C GLY A 138 -35.95 9.39 -48.10
N VAL A 139 -36.00 9.85 -46.84
CA VAL A 139 -35.87 11.30 -46.52
C VAL A 139 -34.82 11.63 -45.45
N THR A 140 -34.13 10.65 -44.87
CA THR A 140 -33.09 10.88 -43.83
C THR A 140 -31.79 10.13 -44.11
N GLU A 141 -31.29 10.20 -45.35
CA GLU A 141 -29.93 9.78 -45.67
C GLU A 141 -28.94 10.91 -45.35
N ASP A 142 -28.28 10.83 -44.20
CA ASP A 142 -26.90 11.31 -44.06
C ASP A 142 -26.01 10.05 -44.00
N THR A 143 -25.32 9.78 -45.11
CA THR A 143 -24.50 8.58 -45.33
C THR A 143 -23.38 8.42 -44.29
N PRO A 144 -23.39 7.37 -43.45
CA PRO A 144 -22.21 6.94 -42.72
C PRO A 144 -21.31 6.09 -43.65
N PRO A 145 -19.98 6.07 -43.45
CA PRO A 145 -19.08 5.24 -44.24
C PRO A 145 -19.40 3.76 -44.01
N LYS A 146 -19.48 3.00 -45.10
CA LYS A 146 -19.88 1.59 -45.13
C LYS A 146 -19.09 0.73 -44.14
N PRO A 147 -19.74 0.08 -43.16
CA PRO A 147 -19.22 -1.13 -42.56
C PRO A 147 -19.29 -2.25 -43.61
N PHE A 148 -18.22 -3.00 -43.76
CA PHE A 148 -18.22 -4.22 -44.56
C PHE A 148 -19.13 -5.26 -43.86
N VAL A 149 -20.07 -5.84 -44.65
CA VAL A 149 -20.88 -7.06 -44.37
C VAL A 149 -22.02 -6.81 -43.35
N ILE A 150 -23.31 -6.67 -43.68
CA ILE A 150 -24.27 -7.43 -44.52
C ILE A 150 -25.39 -6.46 -44.96
N GLY A 151 -25.75 -6.45 -46.24
CA GLY A 151 -26.93 -5.79 -46.79
C GLY A 151 -27.95 -6.80 -47.34
N PRO A 152 -29.11 -6.38 -47.84
CA PRO A 152 -30.23 -7.27 -48.23
C PRO A 152 -29.92 -8.34 -49.30
N ASP A 153 -28.73 -8.30 -49.93
CA ASP A 153 -28.29 -9.19 -51.01
C ASP A 153 -27.12 -10.12 -50.62
N THR A 154 -26.89 -10.43 -49.34
CA THR A 154 -25.75 -11.28 -48.94
C THR A 154 -26.14 -12.76 -48.81
N VAL A 155 -25.53 -13.60 -49.66
CA VAL A 155 -25.63 -15.07 -49.65
C VAL A 155 -24.73 -15.62 -48.54
N LEU A 156 -25.29 -16.51 -47.71
CA LEU A 156 -24.59 -17.23 -46.64
C LEU A 156 -23.39 -18.02 -47.18
N GLN A 157 -22.26 -18.01 -46.46
CA GLN A 157 -21.12 -18.89 -46.78
C GLN A 157 -21.34 -20.29 -46.16
N PRO A 158 -20.76 -21.36 -46.75
CA PRO A 158 -20.96 -22.72 -46.25
C PRO A 158 -20.35 -22.90 -44.87
N GLY A 159 -21.18 -23.08 -43.84
CA GLY A 159 -20.75 -23.32 -42.45
C GLY A 159 -21.53 -22.55 -41.38
N ASP A 160 -22.29 -21.51 -41.77
CA ASP A 160 -23.11 -20.74 -40.83
C ASP A 160 -24.30 -21.57 -40.32
N THR A 161 -24.35 -21.75 -38.99
CA THR A 161 -25.44 -22.42 -38.28
C THR A 161 -26.13 -21.44 -37.34
N MET A 162 -27.40 -21.66 -37.00
CA MET A 162 -28.13 -20.81 -36.02
C MET A 162 -27.40 -20.66 -34.67
N THR A 163 -26.47 -21.56 -34.36
CA THR A 163 -25.57 -21.54 -33.19
C THR A 163 -24.58 -20.37 -33.21
N THR A 164 -23.93 -20.09 -34.34
CA THR A 164 -22.97 -18.97 -34.43
C THR A 164 -23.65 -17.59 -34.35
N LEU A 165 -24.92 -17.52 -34.75
CA LEU A 165 -25.75 -16.32 -34.55
C LEU A 165 -26.15 -16.13 -33.08
N LYS A 166 -26.36 -17.23 -32.34
CA LYS A 166 -26.73 -17.24 -30.92
C LYS A 166 -25.56 -16.91 -29.99
N ASP A 167 -24.34 -17.32 -30.35
CA ASP A 167 -23.13 -17.04 -29.57
C ASP A 167 -22.78 -15.53 -29.56
N ARG A 168 -23.23 -14.77 -30.56
CA ARG A 168 -23.01 -13.31 -30.66
C ARG A 168 -23.85 -12.48 -29.66
N LEU A 169 -24.84 -13.09 -28.99
CA LEU A 169 -25.71 -12.43 -28.00
C LEU A 169 -25.15 -12.46 -26.55
N GLY A 170 -24.03 -13.16 -26.31
CA GLY A 170 -23.26 -13.11 -25.07
C GLY A 170 -24.07 -13.39 -23.78
N PRO A 171 -23.65 -12.86 -22.60
CA PRO A 171 -24.16 -13.24 -21.27
C PRO A 171 -25.59 -12.74 -20.94
N LEU A 172 -26.38 -12.39 -21.96
CA LEU A 172 -27.80 -12.00 -21.85
C LEU A 172 -28.75 -13.02 -22.51
N GLN A 173 -28.22 -14.12 -23.06
CA GLN A 173 -28.96 -15.22 -23.69
C GLN A 173 -30.20 -15.66 -22.88
N ASN A 174 -30.03 -15.88 -21.58
CA ASN A 174 -31.09 -16.39 -20.69
C ASN A 174 -32.19 -15.35 -20.36
N LYS A 175 -31.97 -14.06 -20.61
CA LYS A 175 -32.97 -12.99 -20.35
C LYS A 175 -33.66 -12.50 -21.63
N LEU A 176 -33.10 -12.79 -22.81
CA LEU A 176 -33.59 -12.33 -24.11
C LEU A 176 -34.29 -13.43 -24.92
N GLU A 177 -34.26 -14.68 -24.46
CA GLU A 177 -34.99 -15.82 -25.05
C GLU A 177 -36.48 -15.55 -25.37
N PRO A 178 -37.25 -14.78 -24.56
CA PRO A 178 -38.65 -14.48 -24.86
C PRO A 178 -38.87 -13.46 -25.99
N VAL A 179 -37.81 -12.78 -26.44
CA VAL A 179 -37.89 -11.59 -27.32
C VAL A 179 -36.90 -11.68 -28.50
N SER A 180 -36.32 -12.86 -28.76
CA SER A 180 -35.30 -13.07 -29.79
C SER A 180 -35.69 -12.56 -31.18
N ASP A 181 -36.98 -12.59 -31.51
CA ASP A 181 -37.49 -12.29 -32.85
C ASP A 181 -37.69 -10.78 -33.10
N LYS A 182 -37.51 -9.93 -32.08
CA LYS A 182 -37.73 -8.46 -32.15
C LYS A 182 -36.46 -7.63 -31.92
N ILE A 183 -35.30 -8.28 -31.99
CA ILE A 183 -34.01 -7.68 -31.74
C ILE A 183 -33.49 -7.07 -33.05
N ILE A 184 -33.35 -5.76 -33.11
CA ILE A 184 -32.81 -5.04 -34.28
C ILE A 184 -31.48 -4.39 -33.87
N GLU A 185 -30.44 -4.60 -34.67
CA GLU A 185 -29.13 -3.98 -34.48
C GLU A 185 -29.19 -2.46 -34.79
N GLY A 186 -28.55 -1.63 -33.96
CA GLY A 186 -28.50 -0.18 -34.08
C GLY A 186 -29.28 0.58 -32.99
N ASP A 187 -29.15 1.91 -33.00
CA ASP A 187 -29.82 2.77 -32.03
C ASP A 187 -31.30 2.96 -32.37
N GLY A 188 -32.16 2.81 -31.35
CA GLY A 188 -33.58 3.10 -31.49
C GLY A 188 -33.82 4.59 -31.69
N THR A 189 -34.44 4.97 -32.81
CA THR A 189 -34.70 6.38 -33.18
C THR A 189 -36.00 6.95 -32.62
N THR A 190 -36.77 6.15 -31.85
CA THR A 190 -38.10 6.54 -31.35
C THR A 190 -38.16 6.57 -29.81
N PRO A 191 -39.03 7.39 -29.19
CA PRO A 191 -39.18 7.43 -27.73
C PRO A 191 -39.67 6.12 -27.08
N THR A 192 -40.17 5.18 -27.88
CA THR A 192 -40.72 3.87 -27.47
C THR A 192 -39.73 2.71 -27.68
N THR A 193 -38.55 2.96 -28.26
CA THR A 193 -37.50 1.95 -28.44
C THR A 193 -36.55 1.93 -27.25
N VAL A 194 -36.34 0.75 -26.67
CA VAL A 194 -35.34 0.54 -25.61
C VAL A 194 -34.04 0.09 -26.27
N THR A 195 -33.03 0.95 -26.27
CA THR A 195 -31.68 0.64 -26.75
C THR A 195 -30.85 0.00 -25.64
N PHE A 196 -30.19 -1.11 -25.96
CA PHE A 196 -29.29 -1.86 -25.10
C PHE A 196 -27.88 -1.81 -25.67
N HIS A 197 -26.90 -1.63 -24.78
CA HIS A 197 -25.47 -1.71 -25.12
C HIS A 197 -24.87 -2.92 -24.39
N PRO A 198 -24.74 -4.09 -25.05
CA PRO A 198 -24.24 -5.30 -24.42
C PRO A 198 -22.85 -5.13 -23.77
N ALA A 199 -21.95 -4.38 -24.44
CA ALA A 199 -20.62 -4.07 -23.94
C ALA A 199 -20.64 -3.27 -22.62
N MET A 200 -21.55 -2.29 -22.49
CA MET A 200 -21.74 -1.52 -21.26
C MET A 200 -22.28 -2.40 -20.11
N VAL A 201 -23.17 -3.35 -20.42
CA VAL A 201 -23.69 -4.28 -19.41
C VAL A 201 -22.60 -5.26 -18.95
N ALA A 202 -21.79 -5.77 -19.87
CA ALA A 202 -20.66 -6.64 -19.55
C ALA A 202 -19.61 -5.91 -18.71
N ALA A 203 -19.23 -4.68 -19.10
CA ALA A 203 -18.30 -3.85 -18.35
C ALA A 203 -18.78 -3.59 -16.92
N LYS A 204 -20.04 -3.20 -16.73
CA LYS A 204 -20.63 -2.98 -15.39
C LYS A 204 -20.69 -4.26 -14.55
N LYS A 205 -20.98 -5.42 -15.15
CA LYS A 205 -20.95 -6.72 -14.44
C LYS A 205 -19.54 -7.06 -13.98
N MET A 206 -18.54 -6.84 -14.83
CA MET A 206 -17.14 -7.06 -14.50
C MET A 206 -16.65 -6.09 -13.43
N GLU A 207 -16.97 -4.81 -13.55
CA GLU A 207 -16.67 -3.80 -12.54
C GLU A 207 -17.21 -4.21 -11.17
N LYS A 208 -18.47 -4.66 -11.10
CA LYS A 208 -19.06 -5.16 -9.87
C LYS A 208 -18.30 -6.38 -9.32
N LYS A 209 -17.96 -7.35 -10.17
CA LYS A 209 -17.19 -8.55 -9.77
C LYS A 209 -15.84 -8.17 -9.15
N ILE A 210 -15.12 -7.23 -9.76
CA ILE A 210 -13.82 -6.77 -9.26
C ILE A 210 -13.98 -6.02 -7.93
N HIS A 211 -14.97 -5.13 -7.81
CA HIS A 211 -15.24 -4.44 -6.54
C HIS A 211 -15.59 -5.42 -5.42
N ASP A 212 -16.41 -6.43 -5.69
CA ASP A 212 -16.79 -7.45 -4.71
C ASP A 212 -15.54 -8.24 -4.26
N GLN A 213 -14.65 -8.60 -5.19
CA GLN A 213 -13.38 -9.29 -4.90
C GLN A 213 -12.40 -8.41 -4.10
N LEU A 214 -12.21 -7.14 -4.46
CA LEU A 214 -11.33 -6.21 -3.74
C LEU A 214 -11.85 -5.86 -2.34
N ALA A 215 -13.17 -5.79 -2.17
CA ALA A 215 -13.78 -5.60 -0.86
C ALA A 215 -13.54 -6.83 0.03
N GLU A 216 -13.65 -8.03 -0.56
CA GLU A 216 -13.41 -9.29 0.12
C GLU A 216 -11.94 -9.49 0.53
N SER A 217 -10.99 -9.05 -0.30
CA SER A 217 -9.57 -9.09 0.00
C SER A 217 -9.11 -8.00 0.98
N GLY A 218 -10.02 -7.15 1.48
CA GLY A 218 -9.64 -6.03 2.34
C GLY A 218 -8.75 -4.98 1.66
N ALA A 219 -8.82 -4.84 0.32
CA ALA A 219 -7.92 -3.97 -0.45
C ALA A 219 -7.88 -2.52 0.06
N SER A 220 -8.98 -2.01 0.61
CA SER A 220 -9.06 -0.65 1.19
C SER A 220 -8.23 -0.48 2.48
N VAL A 221 -7.95 -1.56 3.20
CA VAL A 221 -7.07 -1.56 4.38
C VAL A 221 -5.62 -1.55 3.92
N HIS A 222 -5.27 -2.45 3.00
CA HIS A 222 -3.92 -2.51 2.42
C HIS A 222 -3.53 -1.20 1.72
N LEU A 223 -4.45 -0.60 0.95
CA LEU A 223 -4.20 0.69 0.29
C LEU A 223 -3.94 1.81 1.30
N ARG A 224 -4.62 1.79 2.47
CA ARG A 224 -4.37 2.76 3.54
C ARG A 224 -3.00 2.56 4.19
N SER A 225 -2.61 1.31 4.46
CA SER A 225 -1.26 1.00 4.98
C SER A 225 -0.18 1.44 3.99
N MET A 226 -0.37 1.13 2.71
CA MET A 226 0.53 1.55 1.64
C MET A 226 0.63 3.08 1.52
N ALA A 227 -0.50 3.80 1.53
CA ALA A 227 -0.51 5.26 1.48
C ALA A 227 0.16 5.92 2.70
N PHE A 228 0.08 5.29 3.87
CA PHE A 228 0.75 5.79 5.07
C PHE A 228 2.28 5.64 4.94
N GLU A 229 2.78 4.48 4.52
CA GLU A 229 4.22 4.27 4.29
C GLU A 229 4.74 5.15 3.16
N MET A 230 3.96 5.34 2.10
CA MET A 230 4.28 6.28 1.02
C MET A 230 4.48 7.70 1.55
N ALA A 231 3.56 8.21 2.39
CA ALA A 231 3.69 9.55 2.97
C ALA A 231 4.84 9.66 3.99
N LEU A 232 5.13 8.60 4.74
CA LEU A 232 6.14 8.61 5.81
C LEU A 232 7.56 8.34 5.27
N LEU A 233 7.75 7.23 4.57
CA LEU A 233 9.03 6.70 4.12
C LEU A 233 9.36 7.08 2.67
N GLY A 234 8.35 7.52 1.91
CA GLY A 234 8.52 8.01 0.54
C GLY A 234 8.13 7.02 -0.55
N THR A 235 7.89 5.75 -0.22
CA THR A 235 7.41 4.73 -1.18
C THR A 235 6.40 3.82 -0.51
N GLY A 236 5.32 3.49 -1.23
CA GLY A 236 4.35 2.49 -0.82
C GLY A 236 4.36 1.30 -1.76
N VAL A 237 4.26 0.07 -1.22
CA VAL A 237 4.29 -1.16 -2.03
C VAL A 237 3.02 -1.98 -1.83
N MET A 238 2.43 -2.40 -2.96
CA MET A 238 1.31 -3.35 -3.01
C MET A 238 1.73 -4.59 -3.78
N LYS A 239 1.13 -5.73 -3.44
CA LYS A 239 1.42 -7.03 -4.03
C LYS A 239 0.12 -7.73 -4.44
N GLY A 240 0.13 -8.39 -5.59
CA GLY A 240 -1.01 -9.14 -6.11
C GLY A 240 -1.37 -8.78 -7.56
N PRO A 241 -2.49 -9.29 -8.08
CA PRO A 241 -3.42 -10.21 -7.42
C PRO A 241 -2.84 -11.64 -7.32
N PHE A 242 -3.07 -12.32 -6.20
CA PHE A 242 -2.80 -13.76 -6.06
C PHE A 242 -4.10 -14.54 -5.87
N ALA A 243 -4.18 -15.72 -6.45
CA ALA A 243 -5.25 -16.66 -6.16
C ALA A 243 -5.08 -17.25 -4.75
N VAL A 244 -6.11 -17.10 -3.92
CA VAL A 244 -6.20 -17.75 -2.61
C VAL A 244 -7.53 -18.47 -2.50
N ASP A 245 -7.48 -19.74 -2.10
CA ASP A 245 -8.67 -20.52 -1.84
C ASP A 245 -9.26 -20.13 -0.50
N LYS A 246 -10.50 -19.66 -0.53
CA LYS A 246 -11.23 -19.24 0.65
C LYS A 246 -12.38 -20.20 0.92
N GLU A 247 -12.45 -20.68 2.15
CA GLU A 247 -13.56 -21.49 2.64
C GLU A 247 -14.73 -20.59 3.04
N TYR A 248 -15.88 -20.78 2.39
CA TYR A 248 -17.13 -20.16 2.81
C TYR A 248 -17.91 -21.14 3.67
N PRO A 249 -18.30 -20.74 4.89
CA PRO A 249 -19.07 -21.61 5.76
C PRO A 249 -20.44 -21.85 5.14
N ASN A 250 -20.69 -23.10 4.78
CA ASN A 250 -21.97 -23.54 4.26
C ASN A 250 -22.44 -24.74 5.07
N TRP A 251 -23.73 -24.70 5.44
CA TRP A 251 -24.34 -25.67 6.33
C TRP A 251 -25.49 -26.32 5.58
N GLY A 252 -25.44 -27.65 5.47
CA GLY A 252 -26.51 -28.44 4.90
C GLY A 252 -27.80 -28.30 5.72
N ALA A 253 -28.95 -28.62 5.11
CA ALA A 253 -30.25 -28.55 5.79
C ALA A 253 -30.34 -29.44 7.06
N GLU A 254 -29.47 -30.46 7.16
CA GLU A 254 -29.37 -31.38 8.29
C GLU A 254 -28.34 -30.95 9.35
N GLY A 255 -27.66 -29.81 9.16
CA GLY A 255 -26.67 -29.27 10.10
C GLY A 255 -25.24 -29.77 9.89
N GLU A 256 -24.96 -30.48 8.79
CA GLU A 256 -23.61 -30.86 8.38
C GLU A 256 -22.84 -29.65 7.82
N TYR A 257 -21.57 -29.49 8.20
CA TYR A 257 -20.69 -28.44 7.69
C TYR A 257 -20.08 -28.91 6.37
N ASP A 258 -20.47 -28.26 5.27
CA ASP A 258 -20.02 -28.55 3.91
C ASP A 258 -19.47 -27.24 3.29
N PRO A 259 -18.20 -26.88 3.59
CA PRO A 259 -17.65 -25.59 3.20
C PRO A 259 -17.49 -25.48 1.68
N LEU A 260 -17.97 -24.38 1.12
CA LEU A 260 -17.73 -24.08 -0.29
C LEU A 260 -16.34 -23.46 -0.41
N ILE A 261 -15.40 -24.17 -1.01
CA ILE A 261 -14.07 -23.66 -1.33
C ILE A 261 -14.16 -22.90 -2.64
N LYS A 262 -13.71 -21.64 -2.65
CA LYS A 262 -13.66 -20.84 -3.88
C LYS A 262 -12.40 -20.01 -3.93
N THR A 263 -11.72 -20.06 -5.08
CA THR A 263 -10.54 -19.26 -5.37
C THR A 263 -10.92 -17.80 -5.59
N VAL A 264 -10.38 -16.90 -4.78
CA VAL A 264 -10.58 -15.45 -4.88
C VAL A 264 -9.22 -14.76 -5.05
N PRO A 265 -9.16 -13.67 -5.86
CA PRO A 265 -7.94 -12.88 -5.96
C PRO A 265 -7.78 -12.05 -4.69
N GLU A 266 -6.59 -12.07 -4.12
CA GLU A 266 -6.20 -11.30 -2.95
C GLU A 266 -5.09 -10.30 -3.31
N VAL A 267 -5.15 -9.11 -2.70
CA VAL A 267 -4.10 -8.10 -2.77
C VAL A 267 -3.61 -7.80 -1.36
N ASN A 268 -2.30 -7.62 -1.21
CA ASN A 268 -1.66 -7.38 0.07
C ASN A 268 -0.79 -6.12 0.03
N HIS A 269 -0.67 -5.44 1.17
CA HIS A 269 0.34 -4.39 1.37
C HIS A 269 1.64 -5.06 1.81
N VAL A 270 2.75 -4.61 1.26
CA VAL A 270 4.09 -5.07 1.65
C VAL A 270 4.80 -3.91 2.31
N SER A 271 5.29 -4.15 3.53
CA SER A 271 6.10 -3.18 4.26
C SER A 271 7.38 -2.88 3.50
N LEU A 272 7.71 -1.60 3.36
CA LEU A 272 8.95 -1.18 2.70
C LEU A 272 10.22 -1.80 3.36
N TRP A 273 10.15 -2.08 4.65
CA TRP A 273 11.23 -2.72 5.41
C TRP A 273 11.49 -4.17 5.00
N ASP A 274 10.44 -4.86 4.53
CA ASP A 274 10.47 -6.27 4.14
C ASP A 274 10.61 -6.44 2.62
N PHE A 275 10.65 -5.34 1.86
CA PHE A 275 10.71 -5.32 0.40
C PHE A 275 12.11 -5.00 -0.14
N TYR A 276 12.70 -5.93 -0.89
CA TYR A 276 14.07 -5.86 -1.40
C TYR A 276 14.07 -5.96 -2.95
N PRO A 277 13.91 -4.83 -3.66
CA PRO A 277 13.94 -4.82 -5.12
C PRO A 277 15.37 -4.93 -5.66
N ASP A 278 15.48 -5.14 -6.97
CA ASP A 278 16.75 -5.03 -7.69
C ASP A 278 17.42 -3.65 -7.47
N PRO A 279 18.65 -3.61 -6.92
CA PRO A 279 19.39 -2.36 -6.68
C PRO A 279 19.67 -1.51 -7.90
N GLU A 280 19.77 -2.11 -9.08
CA GLU A 280 20.08 -1.38 -10.31
C GLU A 280 18.82 -0.75 -10.94
N ALA A 281 17.64 -1.18 -10.49
CA ALA A 281 16.38 -0.73 -11.05
C ALA A 281 15.97 0.64 -10.49
N THR A 282 15.42 1.48 -11.37
CA THR A 282 14.85 2.78 -10.98
C THR A 282 13.33 2.75 -10.79
N SER A 283 12.68 1.68 -11.26
CA SER A 283 11.24 1.48 -11.15
C SER A 283 10.91 -0.02 -11.21
N MET A 284 9.66 -0.35 -10.92
CA MET A 284 9.20 -1.74 -10.98
C MET A 284 9.13 -2.30 -12.41
N GLU A 285 9.05 -1.44 -13.43
CA GLU A 285 9.07 -1.85 -14.84
C GLU A 285 10.48 -2.27 -15.30
N ASP A 286 11.50 -1.74 -14.63
CA ASP A 286 12.93 -1.96 -14.88
C ASP A 286 13.52 -3.07 -13.99
N ALA A 287 12.79 -3.48 -12.95
CA ALA A 287 13.26 -4.46 -11.98
C ALA A 287 13.30 -5.87 -12.56
N GLU A 288 14.47 -6.50 -12.56
CA GLU A 288 14.64 -7.90 -12.95
C GLU A 288 14.18 -8.88 -11.87
N TYR A 289 14.24 -8.45 -10.60
CA TYR A 289 13.82 -9.26 -9.46
C TYR A 289 13.38 -8.42 -8.26
N VAL A 290 12.65 -9.09 -7.36
CA VAL A 290 12.26 -8.62 -6.03
C VAL A 290 12.38 -9.79 -5.06
N VAL A 291 12.91 -9.52 -3.88
CA VAL A 291 12.83 -10.43 -2.74
C VAL A 291 11.96 -9.79 -1.65
N GLU A 292 10.94 -10.52 -1.20
CA GLU A 292 10.17 -10.18 0.00
C GLU A 292 10.63 -11.04 1.17
N ARG A 293 10.92 -10.39 2.30
CA ARG A 293 11.34 -11.06 3.53
C ARG A 293 10.15 -11.20 4.47
N HIS A 294 9.65 -12.42 4.66
CA HIS A 294 8.56 -12.69 5.56
C HIS A 294 9.05 -13.10 6.96
N ARG A 295 8.39 -12.56 7.98
CA ARG A 295 8.51 -13.00 9.38
C ARG A 295 7.33 -13.91 9.74
N MET A 296 7.50 -15.22 9.61
CA MET A 296 6.41 -16.18 9.79
C MET A 296 6.46 -16.92 11.13
N SER A 297 5.28 -17.20 11.69
CA SER A 297 5.09 -18.12 12.81
C SER A 297 5.11 -19.57 12.36
N ARG A 298 5.30 -20.50 13.30
CA ARG A 298 5.17 -21.94 13.04
C ARG A 298 3.82 -22.31 12.41
N THR A 299 2.72 -21.67 12.85
CA THR A 299 1.39 -21.93 12.31
C THR A 299 1.30 -21.45 10.86
N GLN A 300 1.78 -20.25 10.56
CA GLN A 300 1.76 -19.70 9.19
C GLN A 300 2.55 -20.56 8.21
N ILE A 301 3.71 -21.11 8.61
CA ILE A 301 4.47 -22.03 7.74
C ILE A 301 3.71 -23.35 7.52
N ARG A 302 3.00 -23.85 8.54
CA ARG A 302 2.16 -25.04 8.38
C ARG A 302 0.97 -24.79 7.46
N ASP A 303 0.41 -23.58 7.51
CA ASP A 303 -0.68 -23.17 6.62
C ASP A 303 -0.22 -23.09 5.16
N LEU A 304 1.10 -22.96 4.89
CA LEU A 304 1.60 -23.05 3.51
C LEU A 304 1.38 -24.43 2.88
N LYS A 305 1.19 -25.49 3.69
CA LYS A 305 0.87 -26.83 3.17
C LYS A 305 -0.48 -26.89 2.46
N THR A 306 -1.43 -26.01 2.83
CA THR A 306 -2.74 -25.97 2.18
C THR A 306 -2.72 -25.20 0.87
N ARG A 307 -1.63 -24.47 0.58
CA ARG A 307 -1.48 -23.70 -0.65
C ARG A 307 -0.87 -24.59 -1.74
N PRO A 308 -1.28 -24.42 -3.01
CA PRO A 308 -0.76 -25.25 -4.11
C PRO A 308 0.75 -25.04 -4.29
N TYR A 309 1.46 -26.06 -4.76
CA TYR A 309 2.89 -26.03 -5.14
C TYR A 309 3.91 -25.79 -4.00
N PHE A 310 3.49 -25.89 -2.74
CA PHE A 310 4.42 -25.96 -1.62
C PHE A 310 4.85 -27.40 -1.35
N ILE A 311 6.15 -27.60 -1.10
CA ILE A 311 6.75 -28.91 -0.89
C ILE A 311 6.61 -29.27 0.60
N GLU A 312 5.73 -30.22 0.92
CA GLU A 312 5.39 -30.56 2.31
C GLU A 312 6.60 -31.07 3.13
N SER A 313 7.43 -31.91 2.54
CA SER A 313 8.65 -32.46 3.15
C SER A 313 9.69 -31.38 3.48
N ALA A 314 9.89 -30.42 2.57
CA ALA A 314 10.77 -29.28 2.75
C ALA A 314 10.24 -28.35 3.86
N LEU A 315 8.94 -28.08 3.88
CA LEU A 315 8.29 -27.31 4.96
C LEU A 315 8.49 -27.99 6.32
N GLN A 316 8.32 -29.30 6.41
CA GLN A 316 8.53 -30.04 7.65
C GLN A 316 9.98 -29.97 8.11
N THR A 317 10.93 -30.13 7.19
CA THR A 317 12.37 -30.03 7.48
C THR A 317 12.76 -28.63 7.96
N ALA A 318 12.24 -27.57 7.32
CA ALA A 318 12.47 -26.19 7.74
C ALA A 318 11.91 -25.92 9.16
N ILE A 319 10.74 -26.49 9.50
CA ILE A 319 10.16 -26.41 10.85
C ILE A 319 11.01 -27.18 11.86
N ASP A 320 11.49 -28.37 11.51
CA ASP A 320 12.24 -29.26 12.41
C ASP A 320 13.64 -28.71 12.73
N ARG A 321 14.26 -27.98 11.80
CA ARG A 321 15.52 -27.25 12.02
C ARG A 321 15.40 -26.11 13.04
N GLY A 322 14.18 -25.64 13.33
CA GLY A 322 13.90 -24.60 14.32
C GLY A 322 13.85 -23.19 13.73
N PRO A 323 13.53 -22.18 14.57
CA PRO A 323 13.41 -20.78 14.15
C PRO A 323 14.78 -20.17 13.79
N ASP A 324 14.84 -19.48 12.66
CA ASP A 324 16.04 -18.88 12.06
C ASP A 324 15.92 -17.35 11.86
N TYR A 325 14.86 -16.72 12.36
CA TYR A 325 14.64 -15.29 12.15
C TYR A 325 15.64 -14.42 12.94
N GLU A 326 16.52 -13.74 12.21
CA GLU A 326 17.43 -12.75 12.79
C GLU A 326 16.84 -11.34 12.71
N GLN A 327 16.63 -10.70 13.87
CA GLN A 327 16.20 -9.30 13.90
C GLN A 327 17.27 -8.38 13.30
N LYS A 328 16.86 -7.54 12.35
CA LYS A 328 17.72 -6.54 11.71
C LYS A 328 17.94 -5.33 12.63
N TYR A 329 18.96 -4.53 12.33
CA TYR A 329 19.36 -3.40 13.18
C TYR A 329 18.28 -2.31 13.28
N TRP A 330 17.50 -2.12 12.21
CA TRP A 330 16.41 -1.15 12.16
C TRP A 330 15.21 -1.62 13.01
N GLU A 331 14.92 -2.93 13.10
CA GLU A 331 13.86 -3.47 13.98
C GLU A 331 14.18 -3.16 15.45
N ARG A 332 15.43 -3.43 15.86
CA ARG A 332 15.89 -3.11 17.22
C ARG A 332 15.80 -1.61 17.51
N SER A 333 16.14 -0.79 16.51
CA SER A 333 16.04 0.67 16.62
C SER A 333 14.61 1.19 16.71
N MET A 334 13.60 0.39 16.31
CA MET A 334 12.19 0.75 16.34
C MET A 334 11.44 0.21 17.56
N GLU A 335 11.82 -0.97 18.05
CA GLU A 335 11.16 -1.63 19.19
C GLU A 335 11.53 -0.99 20.54
N ASP A 336 12.50 -0.05 20.59
CA ASP A 336 13.00 0.61 21.80
C ASP A 336 13.41 -0.40 22.90
N ASP A 337 13.71 -1.65 22.52
CA ASP A 337 14.03 -2.76 23.42
C ASP A 337 15.49 -3.21 23.23
N ASP A 338 16.31 -3.01 24.27
CA ASP A 338 17.72 -3.43 24.32
C ASP A 338 17.87 -4.92 24.68
N THR A 339 16.77 -5.62 25.01
CA THR A 339 16.82 -7.04 25.31
C THR A 339 16.66 -7.85 24.02
N GLN A 340 17.60 -8.74 23.71
CA GLN A 340 17.45 -9.67 22.58
C GLN A 340 16.29 -10.63 22.88
N PRO A 341 15.12 -10.51 22.22
CA PRO A 341 14.13 -11.55 22.30
C PRO A 341 14.63 -12.66 21.36
N THR A 342 14.90 -13.84 21.88
CA THR A 342 15.03 -15.01 21.01
C THR A 342 13.73 -15.12 20.22
N SER A 343 13.78 -14.85 18.92
CA SER A 343 12.59 -14.86 18.07
C SER A 343 12.19 -16.30 17.81
N GLU A 344 10.96 -16.68 18.18
CA GLU A 344 10.37 -17.97 17.81
C GLU A 344 9.76 -17.92 16.40
N ARG A 345 10.38 -17.17 15.48
CA ARG A 345 9.90 -16.94 14.12
C ARG A 345 10.88 -17.50 13.11
N TRP A 346 10.37 -17.76 11.92
CA TRP A 346 11.17 -18.17 10.77
C TRP A 346 11.29 -17.03 9.78
N GLN A 347 12.46 -16.95 9.17
CA GLN A 347 12.69 -16.12 8.00
C GLN A 347 12.32 -16.91 6.76
N VAL A 348 11.42 -16.35 5.96
CA VAL A 348 11.05 -16.91 4.65
C VAL A 348 11.35 -15.86 3.60
N LEU A 349 12.21 -16.19 2.64
CA LEU A 349 12.54 -15.34 1.51
C LEU A 349 11.68 -15.76 0.32
N GLU A 350 10.90 -14.82 -0.20
CA GLU A 350 10.11 -15.00 -1.40
C GLU A 350 10.75 -14.20 -2.54
N PHE A 351 11.32 -14.90 -3.50
CA PHE A 351 11.90 -14.34 -4.71
C PHE A 351 10.89 -14.35 -5.86
N TRP A 352 10.81 -13.23 -6.57
CA TRP A 352 10.18 -13.10 -7.87
C TRP A 352 11.18 -12.47 -8.83
N GLY A 353 11.39 -13.07 -10.00
CA GLY A 353 12.31 -12.48 -10.98
C GLY A 353 12.68 -13.43 -12.09
N TYR A 354 13.53 -12.96 -12.99
CA TYR A 354 14.05 -13.76 -14.10
C TYR A 354 15.21 -14.63 -13.63
N CYS A 355 15.16 -15.91 -14.00
CA CYS A 355 16.21 -16.89 -13.77
C CYS A 355 16.61 -17.55 -15.09
N ASP A 356 17.92 -17.73 -15.28
CA ASP A 356 18.46 -18.48 -16.42
C ASP A 356 17.97 -19.93 -16.40
N LEU A 357 17.44 -20.41 -17.51
CA LEU A 357 16.93 -21.77 -17.62
C LEU A 357 18.01 -22.84 -17.40
N LYS A 358 19.27 -22.52 -17.71
CA LYS A 358 20.42 -23.40 -17.39
C LYS A 358 20.59 -23.60 -15.89
N ILE A 359 20.45 -22.53 -15.11
CA ILE A 359 20.47 -22.62 -13.65
C ILE A 359 19.28 -23.47 -13.21
N LEU A 360 18.10 -23.33 -13.81
CA LEU A 360 16.92 -24.13 -13.45
C LEU A 360 17.09 -25.64 -13.74
N GLU A 361 17.62 -25.99 -14.91
CA GLU A 361 17.89 -27.37 -15.33
C GLU A 361 19.01 -28.02 -14.50
N GLU A 362 20.11 -27.30 -14.25
CA GLU A 362 21.17 -27.73 -13.33
C GLU A 362 20.63 -27.96 -11.92
N ASN A 363 19.55 -27.24 -11.57
CA ASN A 363 18.84 -27.38 -10.31
C ASN A 363 17.74 -28.46 -10.30
N GLY A 364 17.71 -29.32 -11.31
CA GLY A 364 16.85 -30.50 -11.40
C GLY A 364 15.39 -30.21 -11.72
N ILE A 365 15.03 -28.97 -12.07
CA ILE A 365 13.66 -28.59 -12.40
C ILE A 365 13.36 -29.03 -13.84
N ASN A 366 12.30 -29.82 -14.01
CA ASN A 366 11.82 -30.23 -15.32
C ASN A 366 11.16 -29.02 -16.02
N VAL A 367 11.94 -28.32 -16.84
CA VAL A 367 11.44 -27.28 -17.73
C VAL A 367 10.57 -27.94 -18.82
N PRO A 368 9.29 -27.54 -18.99
CA PRO A 368 8.44 -28.07 -20.05
C PRO A 368 9.06 -27.79 -21.41
N SER A 369 8.81 -28.69 -22.36
CA SER A 369 9.32 -28.59 -23.72
C SER A 369 9.08 -27.23 -24.38
N GLU A 370 8.00 -26.54 -23.98
CA GLU A 370 7.59 -25.23 -24.49
C GLU A 370 8.49 -24.07 -24.05
N TYR A 371 9.23 -24.22 -22.95
CA TYR A 371 10.12 -23.20 -22.39
C TYR A 371 11.60 -23.47 -22.69
N LYS A 372 11.94 -24.60 -23.32
CA LYS A 372 13.34 -24.99 -23.60
C LYS A 372 14.07 -24.07 -24.58
N ASP A 373 13.32 -23.38 -25.45
CA ASP A 373 13.88 -22.47 -26.44
C ASP A 373 14.06 -21.04 -25.91
N LEU A 374 13.63 -20.76 -24.67
CA LEU A 374 13.85 -19.47 -24.01
C LEU A 374 15.18 -19.50 -23.25
N ASP A 375 15.80 -18.33 -23.07
CA ASP A 375 17.03 -18.20 -22.27
C ASP A 375 16.70 -18.00 -20.78
N GLU A 376 15.64 -17.26 -20.49
CA GLU A 376 15.22 -16.86 -19.14
C GLU A 376 13.73 -17.15 -18.89
N ALA A 377 13.40 -17.53 -17.66
CA ALA A 377 12.03 -17.69 -17.20
C ALA A 377 11.79 -16.90 -15.91
N ASN A 378 10.64 -16.23 -15.83
CA ASN A 378 10.23 -15.57 -14.60
C ASN A 378 9.74 -16.63 -13.61
N CYS A 379 10.31 -16.64 -12.40
CA CYS A 379 10.09 -17.68 -11.40
C CYS A 379 9.68 -17.08 -10.06
N ASN A 380 8.85 -17.82 -9.32
CA ASN A 380 8.57 -17.59 -7.92
C ASN A 380 9.22 -18.69 -7.07
N ILE A 381 10.13 -18.29 -6.19
CA ILE A 381 10.92 -19.21 -5.36
C ILE A 381 10.78 -18.81 -3.90
N TRP A 382 10.46 -19.76 -3.04
CA TRP A 382 10.42 -19.54 -1.60
C TRP A 382 11.49 -20.37 -0.91
N VAL A 383 12.28 -19.71 -0.06
CA VAL A 383 13.38 -20.32 0.69
C VAL A 383 13.15 -20.09 2.17
N CYS A 384 13.30 -21.13 2.98
CA CYS A 384 13.25 -21.06 4.44
C CYS A 384 14.28 -22.01 5.04
N ASN A 385 15.12 -21.51 5.95
CA ASN A 385 16.11 -22.29 6.69
C ASN A 385 16.98 -23.20 5.80
N GLY A 386 17.44 -22.67 4.66
CA GLY A 386 18.26 -23.38 3.67
C GLY A 386 17.53 -24.47 2.86
N GLU A 387 16.20 -24.49 2.89
CA GLU A 387 15.36 -25.37 2.06
C GLU A 387 14.52 -24.55 1.09
N VAL A 388 14.40 -25.03 -0.15
CA VAL A 388 13.43 -24.49 -1.12
C VAL A 388 12.08 -25.11 -0.78
N ILE A 389 11.15 -24.29 -0.29
CA ILE A 389 9.80 -24.72 0.14
C ILE A 389 8.75 -24.57 -0.97
N ARG A 390 9.04 -23.76 -2.00
CA ARG A 390 8.22 -23.62 -3.21
C ARG A 390 9.09 -23.18 -4.37
N PHE A 391 8.85 -23.77 -5.53
CA PHE A 391 9.46 -23.35 -6.80
C PHE A 391 8.39 -23.45 -7.89
N VAL A 392 7.99 -22.32 -8.45
CA VAL A 392 6.95 -22.25 -9.48
C VAL A 392 7.38 -21.31 -10.59
N MET A 393 7.25 -21.73 -11.84
CA MET A 393 7.43 -20.82 -12.97
C MET A 393 6.19 -19.96 -13.17
N ASN A 394 6.38 -18.67 -13.44
CA ASN A 394 5.29 -17.74 -13.66
C ASN A 394 4.59 -18.09 -15.00
N PRO A 395 3.31 -18.50 -14.98
CA PRO A 395 2.59 -18.91 -16.19
C PRO A 395 2.13 -17.71 -17.03
N PHE A 396 2.15 -16.49 -16.47
CA PHE A 396 1.57 -15.33 -17.14
C PHE A 396 2.45 -14.83 -18.28
N LYS A 397 1.83 -14.59 -19.45
CA LYS A 397 2.45 -13.97 -20.63
C LYS A 397 1.67 -12.70 -20.99
N PRO A 398 2.28 -11.50 -20.95
CA PRO A 398 3.66 -11.21 -20.56
C PRO A 398 3.94 -11.48 -19.07
N ALA A 399 5.16 -11.94 -18.78
CA ALA A 399 5.60 -12.19 -17.42
C ALA A 399 5.86 -10.85 -16.71
N HIS A 400 5.17 -10.64 -15.60
CA HIS A 400 5.35 -9.47 -14.74
C HIS A 400 5.58 -9.92 -13.30
N ILE A 401 6.46 -9.20 -12.59
CA ILE A 401 6.66 -9.39 -11.17
C ILE A 401 5.45 -8.74 -10.44
N PRO A 402 4.71 -9.48 -9.59
CA PRO A 402 3.43 -9.04 -9.04
C PRO A 402 3.56 -8.09 -7.84
N TYR A 403 4.43 -7.08 -7.97
CA TYR A 403 4.61 -6.00 -7.02
C TYR A 403 4.39 -4.67 -7.73
N TYR A 404 3.87 -3.69 -7.00
CA TYR A 404 3.64 -2.34 -7.45
C TYR A 404 4.20 -1.39 -6.41
N ALA A 405 5.35 -0.79 -6.70
CA ALA A 405 5.98 0.22 -5.88
C ALA A 405 5.61 1.62 -6.41
N VAL A 406 5.10 2.48 -5.51
CA VAL A 406 4.65 3.83 -5.84
C VAL A 406 5.42 4.83 -4.98
N PRO A 407 6.33 5.63 -5.57
CA PRO A 407 7.02 6.70 -4.84
C PRO A 407 6.08 7.89 -4.61
N TYR A 408 6.17 8.52 -3.44
CA TYR A 408 5.46 9.76 -3.11
C TYR A 408 6.00 10.92 -3.96
N GLU A 409 7.31 11.15 -3.89
CA GLU A 409 8.06 12.04 -4.76
C GLU A 409 9.03 11.19 -5.58
N HIS A 410 8.84 11.18 -6.90
CA HIS A 410 9.64 10.34 -7.79
C HIS A 410 11.05 10.91 -7.97
N ASN A 411 12.06 10.07 -7.72
CA ASN A 411 13.45 10.37 -8.01
C ASN A 411 13.91 9.53 -9.22
N PRO A 412 14.26 10.13 -10.36
CA PRO A 412 14.67 9.38 -11.56
C PRO A 412 15.92 8.51 -11.39
N TYR A 413 16.71 8.73 -10.32
CA TYR A 413 17.98 8.04 -10.09
C TYR A 413 17.93 7.06 -8.91
N SER A 414 16.75 6.80 -8.34
CA SER A 414 16.59 5.90 -7.20
C SER A 414 15.24 5.19 -7.28
N PHE A 415 15.22 3.91 -6.92
CA PHE A 415 13.99 3.14 -6.81
C PHE A 415 13.02 3.75 -5.79
N PHE A 416 13.56 4.22 -4.66
CA PHE A 416 12.77 4.71 -3.54
C PHE A 416 12.56 6.22 -3.64
N GLY A 417 11.30 6.64 -3.51
CA GLY A 417 10.89 8.03 -3.48
C GLY A 417 11.22 8.73 -2.16
N VAL A 418 10.97 10.05 -2.15
CA VAL A 418 11.18 10.90 -0.97
C VAL A 418 9.86 11.14 -0.25
N GLY A 419 9.84 10.93 1.07
CA GLY A 419 8.65 11.10 1.91
C GLY A 419 8.54 12.49 2.52
N ILE A 420 7.35 12.82 3.04
CA ILE A 420 7.10 14.10 3.71
C ILE A 420 7.98 14.28 4.94
N ALA A 421 8.23 13.20 5.68
CA ALA A 421 9.07 13.26 6.87
C ALA A 421 10.54 13.56 6.56
N GLU A 422 11.04 13.14 5.39
CA GLU A 422 12.38 13.45 4.92
C GLU A 422 12.47 14.91 4.45
N ASN A 423 11.49 15.38 3.66
CA ASN A 423 11.47 16.77 3.16
C ASN A 423 11.49 17.85 4.25
N MET A 424 11.08 17.51 5.48
CA MET A 424 11.05 18.46 6.60
C MET A 424 12.07 18.20 7.70
N ASP A 425 12.92 17.19 7.55
CA ASP A 425 13.85 16.73 8.58
C ASP A 425 14.76 17.86 9.13
N ASP A 426 15.30 18.70 8.25
CA ASP A 426 16.08 19.86 8.64
C ASP A 426 15.24 20.90 9.40
N THR A 427 14.04 21.21 8.89
CA THR A 427 13.14 22.17 9.55
C THR A 427 12.65 21.67 10.91
N GLN A 428 12.43 20.36 11.06
CA GLN A 428 12.06 19.71 12.31
C GLN A 428 13.19 19.80 13.33
N THR A 429 14.44 19.64 12.89
CA THR A 429 15.63 19.82 13.72
C THR A 429 15.75 21.28 14.19
N LEU A 430 15.58 22.24 13.28
CA LEU A 430 15.60 23.68 13.62
C LEU A 430 14.50 24.06 14.61
N MET A 431 13.26 23.62 14.38
CA MET A 431 12.13 23.86 15.27
C MET A 431 12.39 23.31 16.68
N ASN A 432 12.90 22.09 16.79
CA ASN A 432 13.26 21.50 18.08
C ASN A 432 14.36 22.32 18.78
N GLY A 433 15.40 22.73 18.04
CA GLY A 433 16.49 23.56 18.57
C GLY A 433 16.00 24.88 19.15
N PHE A 434 15.23 25.66 18.38
CA PHE A 434 14.73 26.95 18.84
C PHE A 434 13.75 26.84 20.02
N MET A 435 12.87 25.83 20.01
CA MET A 435 11.94 25.61 21.12
C MET A 435 12.70 25.27 22.41
N ARG A 436 13.73 24.43 22.32
CA ARG A 436 14.56 24.07 23.48
C ARG A 436 15.30 25.28 24.04
N MET A 437 15.96 26.06 23.17
CA MET A 437 16.64 27.30 23.57
C MET A 437 15.69 28.33 24.19
N ALA A 438 14.47 28.47 23.66
CA ALA A 438 13.45 29.34 24.23
C ALA A 438 13.08 28.93 25.66
N ILE A 439 12.91 27.62 25.91
CA ILE A 439 12.53 27.10 27.22
C ILE A 439 13.68 27.21 28.21
N ASP A 440 14.91 26.89 27.82
CA ASP A 440 16.07 27.03 28.69
C ASP A 440 16.31 28.50 29.06
N ASN A 441 16.16 29.42 28.11
CA ASN A 441 16.23 30.85 28.38
C ASN A 441 15.08 31.35 29.27
N ALA A 442 13.86 30.86 29.05
CA ALA A 442 12.71 31.19 29.90
C ALA A 442 12.89 30.67 31.32
N ALA A 443 13.47 29.48 31.50
CA ALA A 443 13.78 28.92 32.81
C ALA A 443 14.84 29.75 33.56
N LEU A 444 15.84 30.29 32.86
CA LEU A 444 16.86 31.16 33.45
C LEU A 444 16.30 32.56 33.78
N SER A 445 15.59 33.18 32.83
CA SER A 445 15.06 34.55 32.98
C SER A 445 13.77 34.65 33.80
N GLY A 446 13.07 33.52 34.00
CA GLY A 446 11.88 33.43 34.84
C GLY A 446 12.19 33.52 36.34
N ASN A 447 13.44 33.24 36.73
CA ASN A 447 13.89 33.40 38.10
C ASN A 447 14.41 34.83 38.33
N LEU A 448 13.86 35.51 39.33
CA LEU A 448 14.41 36.78 39.81
C LEU A 448 15.58 36.49 40.75
N ILE A 449 16.78 36.95 40.42
CA ILE A 449 17.90 36.92 41.37
C ILE A 449 17.77 38.14 42.26
N ILE A 450 17.82 37.89 43.57
CA ILE A 450 17.79 38.92 44.59
C ILE A 450 19.22 39.11 45.06
N GLU A 451 19.85 40.19 44.62
CA GLU A 451 21.15 40.62 45.12
C GLU A 451 20.92 41.46 46.37
N VAL A 452 21.55 41.07 47.48
CA VAL A 452 21.39 41.74 48.76
C VAL A 452 22.74 42.28 49.20
N ASP A 453 22.77 43.59 49.43
CA ASP A 453 23.93 44.25 50.03
C ASP A 453 23.80 44.20 51.55
N GLU A 454 24.51 43.25 52.17
CA GLU A 454 24.49 43.04 53.61
C GLU A 454 25.01 44.26 54.39
N THR A 455 25.84 45.12 53.79
CA THR A 455 26.37 46.32 54.46
C THR A 455 25.30 47.38 54.72
N ASN A 456 24.22 47.34 53.94
CA ASN A 456 23.08 48.24 54.03
C ASN A 456 21.91 47.65 54.86
N LEU A 457 22.03 46.40 55.33
CA LEU A 457 21.04 45.71 56.15
C LEU A 457 21.46 45.60 57.61
N VAL A 458 20.48 45.39 58.50
CA VAL A 458 20.76 45.14 59.92
C VAL A 458 21.44 43.76 60.07
N PRO A 459 22.62 43.67 60.74
CA PRO A 459 23.33 42.40 60.92
C PRO A 459 22.49 41.35 61.65
N GLY A 460 22.54 40.09 61.19
CA GLY A 460 21.86 38.96 61.81
C GLY A 460 20.36 38.81 61.47
N GLN A 461 19.85 39.59 60.51
CA GLN A 461 18.49 39.45 60.02
C GLN A 461 18.32 38.18 59.13
N ASP A 462 17.19 37.49 59.26
CA ASP A 462 16.81 36.35 58.42
C ASP A 462 16.60 36.76 56.94
N MET A 463 17.30 36.06 56.05
CA MET A 463 17.40 36.30 54.60
C MET A 463 16.39 35.50 53.76
N SER A 464 15.53 34.70 54.39
CA SER A 464 14.46 34.00 53.68
C SER A 464 13.44 34.99 53.08
N VAL A 465 13.05 34.74 51.83
CA VAL A 465 12.11 35.58 51.07
C VAL A 465 10.77 34.85 50.94
N TYR A 466 9.70 35.50 51.38
CA TYR A 466 8.32 35.02 51.25
C TYR A 466 7.36 36.23 51.14
N PRO A 467 6.13 36.03 50.62
CA PRO A 467 5.16 37.11 50.52
C PRO A 467 4.92 37.82 51.87
N GLY A 468 5.12 39.14 51.91
CA GLY A 468 4.95 39.96 53.12
C GLY A 468 6.20 40.13 54.01
N LYS A 469 7.37 39.57 53.62
CA LYS A 469 8.65 39.78 54.33
C LYS A 469 9.06 41.26 54.32
N VAL A 470 9.49 41.77 55.48
CA VAL A 470 10.00 43.15 55.65
C VAL A 470 11.49 43.12 55.97
N PHE A 471 12.30 43.77 55.12
CA PHE A 471 13.74 43.94 55.34
C PHE A 471 14.04 45.24 56.08
N ARG A 472 14.85 45.17 57.15
CA ARG A 472 15.24 46.35 57.94
C ARG A 472 16.59 46.84 57.45
N ARG A 473 16.64 48.12 57.08
CA ARG A 473 17.86 48.78 56.64
C ARG A 473 18.62 49.40 57.82
N GLN A 474 19.94 49.44 57.72
CA GLN A 474 20.75 50.18 58.69
C GLN A 474 20.57 51.69 58.47
N GLY A 475 20.32 52.43 59.57
CA GLY A 475 20.09 53.87 59.51
C GLY A 475 21.34 54.63 59.06
N GLY A 476 21.18 55.56 58.12
CA GLY A 476 22.25 56.44 57.63
C GLY A 476 22.99 55.96 56.38
N ALA A 477 22.67 54.78 55.85
CA ALA A 477 23.33 54.23 54.67
C ALA A 477 22.58 54.63 53.36
N PRO A 478 23.23 55.39 52.44
CA PRO A 478 22.61 55.83 51.19
C PRO A 478 22.59 54.69 50.15
N GLY A 479 21.45 54.45 49.50
CA GLY A 479 21.31 53.43 48.44
C GLY A 479 20.05 52.55 48.57
N GLN A 480 19.90 51.57 47.69
CA GLN A 480 18.91 50.49 47.78
C GLN A 480 19.63 49.24 48.30
N ALA A 481 19.05 48.53 49.27
CA ALA A 481 19.71 47.37 49.91
C ALA A 481 19.43 46.03 49.20
N ILE A 482 18.41 45.99 48.35
CA ILE A 482 17.94 44.78 47.67
C ILE A 482 17.73 45.12 46.20
N PHE A 483 18.45 44.43 45.32
CA PHE A 483 18.31 44.57 43.87
C PHE A 483 17.63 43.33 43.31
N GLY A 484 16.62 43.55 42.48
CA GLY A 484 16.04 42.50 41.66
C GLY A 484 16.74 42.49 40.31
N THR A 485 17.70 41.61 40.11
CA THR A 485 18.38 41.45 38.83
C THR A 485 17.57 40.48 37.99
N LYS A 486 17.04 40.98 36.86
CA LYS A 486 16.34 40.17 35.86
C LYS A 486 17.24 39.99 34.65
N PHE A 487 17.47 38.75 34.25
CA PHE A 487 18.16 38.49 32.99
C PHE A 487 17.30 38.89 31.79
N PRO A 488 17.90 39.47 30.73
CA PRO A 488 17.22 39.63 29.46
C PRO A 488 16.66 38.29 28.98
N ASN A 489 15.39 38.30 28.62
CA ASN A 489 14.71 37.12 28.08
C ASN A 489 14.73 37.23 26.54
N VAL A 490 15.36 36.26 25.89
CA VAL A 490 15.44 36.14 24.42
C VAL A 490 14.54 35.02 23.87
N ALA A 491 13.64 34.48 24.70
CA ALA A 491 12.72 33.43 24.29
C ALA A 491 11.73 33.91 23.21
N GLY A 492 11.42 35.21 23.17
CA GLY A 492 10.56 35.80 22.13
C GLY A 492 11.19 35.70 20.74
N GLU A 493 12.47 36.05 20.63
CA GLU A 493 13.26 35.97 19.40
C GLU A 493 13.43 34.52 18.95
N ASN A 494 13.71 33.60 19.88
CA ASN A 494 13.76 32.16 19.57
C ASN A 494 12.40 31.65 19.06
N MET A 495 11.28 32.15 19.58
CA MET A 495 9.96 31.76 19.10
C MET A 495 9.62 32.32 17.73
N GLN A 496 10.11 33.52 17.39
CA GLN A 496 10.02 34.05 16.03
C GLN A 496 10.80 33.18 15.03
N LEU A 497 11.97 32.67 15.43
CA LEU A 497 12.75 31.74 14.60
C LEU A 497 12.08 30.38 14.46
N PHE A 498 11.45 29.87 15.53
CA PHE A 498 10.59 28.68 15.46
C PHE A 498 9.45 28.87 14.45
N ASP A 499 8.73 29.99 14.51
CA ASP A 499 7.64 30.26 13.58
C ASP A 499 8.13 30.38 12.14
N LYS A 500 9.32 30.97 11.91
CA LYS A 500 9.91 31.02 10.57
C LYS A 500 10.32 29.64 10.07
N ALA A 501 10.90 28.79 10.92
CA ALA A 501 11.21 27.40 10.58
C ALA A 501 9.95 26.60 10.24
N ARG A 502 8.83 26.86 10.92
CA ARG A 502 7.53 26.28 10.58
C ARG A 502 7.01 26.73 9.22
N VAL A 503 7.18 27.99 8.85
CA VAL A 503 6.82 28.48 7.49
C VAL A 503 7.69 27.79 6.42
N LEU A 504 8.99 27.62 6.68
CA LEU A 504 9.86 26.86 5.78
C LEU A 504 9.41 25.40 5.66
N ALA A 505 8.98 24.77 6.76
CA ALA A 505 8.41 23.42 6.71
C ALA A 505 7.13 23.34 5.86
N ASP A 506 6.28 24.37 5.91
CA ASP A 506 5.10 24.48 5.06
C ASP A 506 5.49 24.60 3.56
N GLU A 507 6.54 25.35 3.24
CA GLU A 507 7.07 25.51 1.88
C GLU A 507 7.72 24.21 1.35
N SER A 508 8.56 23.55 2.15
CA SER A 508 9.26 22.31 1.76
C SER A 508 8.31 21.11 1.58
N THR A 509 7.21 21.08 2.32
CA THR A 509 6.25 19.96 2.26
C THR A 509 5.07 20.23 1.34
N GLY A 510 4.82 21.50 0.99
CA GLY A 510 3.61 21.91 0.27
C GLY A 510 2.32 21.84 1.10
N PHE A 511 2.39 21.45 2.38
CA PHE A 511 1.23 21.40 3.27
C PHE A 511 1.18 22.67 4.12
N PRO A 512 0.09 23.45 4.10
CA PRO A 512 -0.06 24.58 5.01
C PRO A 512 -0.40 24.09 6.42
N SER A 513 0.12 24.76 7.44
CA SER A 513 -0.12 24.38 8.84
C SER A 513 -1.56 24.64 9.36
N LEU A 514 -2.42 25.30 8.60
CA LEU A 514 -3.84 25.54 8.94
C LEU A 514 -4.76 24.32 8.69
N HIS A 515 -4.38 23.38 7.81
CA HIS A 515 -5.15 22.14 7.57
C HIS A 515 -5.14 21.18 8.78
N MET A 516 -4.26 21.42 9.77
CA MET A 516 -4.02 20.55 10.92
C MET A 516 -5.22 20.39 11.87
N VAL A 517 -6.16 21.34 11.93
CA VAL A 517 -7.27 21.29 12.91
C VAL A 517 -8.44 20.44 12.43
N LYS A 518 -8.68 20.37 11.11
CA LYS A 518 -9.85 19.68 10.55
C LYS A 518 -9.58 18.20 10.25
N GLN A 519 -8.41 17.89 9.69
CA GLN A 519 -8.08 16.54 9.24
C GLN A 519 -7.64 15.59 10.35
N VAL A 520 -6.93 16.06 11.38
CA VAL A 520 -6.52 15.21 12.52
C VAL A 520 -7.74 14.70 13.30
N TYR A 521 -8.80 15.52 13.39
CA TYR A 521 -10.05 15.12 14.04
C TYR A 521 -10.83 14.09 13.21
N GLN A 522 -10.88 14.25 11.88
CA GLN A 522 -11.53 13.28 10.98
C GLN A 522 -10.76 11.95 10.88
N ALA A 523 -9.42 12.00 10.83
CA ALA A 523 -8.58 10.81 10.68
C ALA A 523 -8.52 9.93 11.94
N LEU A 524 -8.71 10.50 13.14
CA LEU A 524 -8.66 9.74 14.41
C LEU A 524 -10.00 9.16 14.84
N VAL A 525 -11.12 9.76 14.42
CA VAL A 525 -12.43 9.50 15.06
C VAL A 525 -13.41 8.74 14.14
N GLY A 526 -13.15 8.69 12.83
CA GLY A 526 -14.05 8.03 11.88
C GLY A 526 -15.43 8.69 11.78
N PRO A 527 -16.22 8.36 10.74
CA PRO A 527 -17.49 9.05 10.45
C PRO A 527 -18.62 8.78 11.46
N GLN A 528 -18.43 7.93 12.48
CA GLN A 528 -19.49 7.56 13.43
C GLN A 528 -19.66 8.53 14.61
N ALA A 529 -18.75 9.48 14.85
CA ALA A 529 -18.84 10.36 16.02
C ALA A 529 -19.63 11.66 15.81
N GLU A 530 -20.01 12.01 14.57
CA GLU A 530 -20.84 13.20 14.31
C GLU A 530 -22.24 13.09 14.95
N PHE A 531 -22.73 11.87 15.21
CA PHE A 531 -24.05 11.65 15.80
C PHE A 531 -24.12 11.91 17.32
N LEU A 532 -22.99 11.82 18.03
CA LEU A 532 -22.94 12.03 19.48
C LEU A 532 -22.75 13.50 19.87
N CYS A 533 -22.17 14.31 18.99
CA CYS A 533 -21.93 15.73 19.25
C CYS A 533 -23.18 16.59 19.01
N SER A 534 -24.12 16.15 18.17
CA SER A 534 -25.39 16.86 17.93
C SER A 534 -26.46 16.65 19.01
N CYS A 535 -26.24 15.73 19.95
CA CYS A 535 -27.15 15.48 21.07
C CYS A 535 -26.75 16.22 22.37
N LEU A 536 -25.64 16.98 22.36
CA LEU A 536 -25.09 17.68 23.54
C LEU A 536 -24.93 19.20 23.34
N LEU A 537 -25.54 19.76 22.30
CA LEU A 537 -25.89 21.18 22.17
C LEU A 537 -27.42 21.30 22.13
#